data_AF-A0A0P9LLS4-F1
#
_entry.id   AF-A0A0P9LLS4-F1
#
_cell.length_a   1.000
_cell.length_b   1.000
_cell.length_c   1.000
_cell.angle_alpha   90.00
_cell.angle_beta   90.00
_cell.angle_gamma   90.00
#
_symmetry.space_group_name_H-M   'P 1'
#
loop_
_entity.id
_entity.type
_entity.pdbx_description
1 polymer ?
#
loop_
_entity_poly.entity_id
_entity_poly.type
_entity_poly.pdbx_seq_one_letter_code
_entity_poly.pdbx_strand_id
1 'polypeptide(L)'
;MTVFFITPFGSNPRTYWFIHLANSYRANAVMKEIHWKYGNHFSHSMTPALFVGYDTKRDIQVTDQRNLGFGEEHFFDGVTGKRIETELSELLPRKIYDRPTQSFRMMMRGMANGTMANESIVREALHLPILCKDIEVFDKDRRTKRRKGSSIKSTDILMPASQRTMFFTPSVSVPRKAQSDADD
;
A
#
# COMPACT_ATOMS: atom_id res chain seq x y z
N MET A 1 3.91 9.64 7.75
CA MET A 1 3.96 10.84 6.91
C MET A 1 3.18 10.57 5.65
N THR A 2 2.13 11.35 5.39
CA THR A 2 1.36 11.30 4.14
C THR A 2 1.17 12.74 3.66
N VAL A 3 1.47 13.01 2.39
CA VAL A 3 1.43 14.37 1.81
C VAL A 3 0.26 14.45 0.85
N PHE A 4 -0.65 15.39 1.09
CA PHE A 4 -1.81 15.68 0.25
C PHE A 4 -1.62 16.99 -0.50
N PHE A 5 -2.12 17.06 -1.72
CA PHE A 5 -2.22 18.28 -2.51
C PHE A 5 -3.67 18.73 -2.49
N ILE A 6 -3.93 19.96 -2.04
CA ILE A 6 -5.29 20.51 -1.94
C ILE A 6 -5.42 21.68 -2.89
N THR A 7 -6.30 21.55 -3.87
CA THR A 7 -6.66 22.66 -4.76
C THR A 7 -8.02 23.24 -4.33
N PRO A 8 -8.09 24.51 -3.89
CA PRO A 8 -9.34 25.12 -3.45
C PRO A 8 -10.30 25.37 -4.62
N PHE A 9 -11.60 25.40 -4.34
CA PHE A 9 -12.60 25.85 -5.31
C PHE A 9 -12.44 27.35 -5.61
N GLY A 10 -12.65 27.73 -6.88
CA GLY A 10 -12.72 29.12 -7.33
C GLY A 10 -11.62 29.53 -8.30
N SER A 11 -11.43 30.83 -8.48
CA SER A 11 -10.45 31.40 -9.42
C SER A 11 -9.00 31.34 -8.94
N ASN A 12 -8.75 30.83 -7.74
CA ASN A 12 -7.41 30.73 -7.18
C ASN A 12 -6.78 29.38 -7.55
N PRO A 13 -5.77 29.33 -8.45
CA PRO A 13 -5.17 28.08 -8.89
C PRO A 13 -4.13 27.53 -7.90
N ARG A 14 -3.93 28.16 -6.73
CA ARG A 14 -2.86 27.78 -5.80
C ARG A 14 -3.22 26.50 -5.03
N THR A 15 -2.49 25.43 -5.33
CA THR A 15 -2.51 24.18 -4.58
C THR A 15 -1.64 24.27 -3.34
N TYR A 16 -2.14 23.79 -2.20
CA TYR A 16 -1.41 23.74 -0.92
C TYR A 16 -0.99 22.33 -0.58
N TRP A 17 0.16 22.20 0.08
CA TRP A 17 0.58 20.94 0.67
C TRP A 17 -0.02 20.80 2.06
N PHE A 18 -0.77 19.74 2.28
CA PHE A 18 -1.19 19.33 3.60
C PHE A 18 -0.40 18.09 4.02
N ILE A 19 0.43 18.26 5.03
CA ILE A 19 1.37 17.24 5.48
C ILE A 19 0.85 16.63 6.78
N HIS A 20 0.43 15.37 6.72
CA HIS A 20 -0.06 14.65 7.89
C HIS A 20 1.07 13.86 8.56
N LEU A 21 1.54 14.40 9.70
CA LEU A 21 2.66 13.88 10.49
C LEU A 21 2.25 12.85 11.56
N ALA A 22 0.95 12.55 11.72
CA ALA A 22 0.54 11.70 12.83
C ALA A 22 1.08 10.26 12.69
N ASN A 23 1.74 9.77 13.74
CA ASN A 23 2.14 8.37 13.87
C ASN A 23 1.03 7.50 14.48
N SER A 24 -0.22 7.74 14.06
CA SER A 24 -1.40 7.02 14.56
C SER A 24 -2.15 6.37 13.42
N TYR A 25 -2.23 5.03 13.48
CA TYR A 25 -3.01 4.24 12.53
C TYR A 25 -4.46 4.71 12.44
N ARG A 26 -5.09 4.97 13.60
CA ARG A 26 -6.49 5.38 13.67
C ARG A 26 -6.72 6.74 13.00
N ALA A 27 -5.82 7.69 13.23
CA ALA A 27 -5.93 9.01 12.61
C ALA A 27 -5.85 8.90 11.08
N ASN A 28 -4.91 8.08 10.58
CA ASN A 28 -4.76 7.84 9.15
C ASN A 28 -5.98 7.15 8.53
N ALA A 29 -6.53 6.13 9.20
CA ALA A 29 -7.71 5.42 8.75
C ALA A 29 -8.93 6.34 8.63
N VAL A 30 -9.23 7.13 9.68
CA VAL A 30 -10.35 8.07 9.70
C VAL A 30 -10.21 9.13 8.61
N MET A 31 -9.01 9.70 8.45
CA MET A 31 -8.76 10.70 7.41
C MET A 31 -9.01 10.12 6.02
N LYS A 32 -8.50 8.92 5.70
CA LYS A 32 -8.77 8.26 4.41
C LYS A 32 -10.24 7.97 4.19
N GLU A 33 -10.97 7.51 5.21
CA GLU A 33 -12.42 7.29 5.10
C GLU A 33 -13.15 8.58 4.69
N ILE A 34 -12.78 9.72 5.27
CA ILE A 34 -13.33 11.03 4.91
C ILE A 34 -13.00 11.37 3.45
N HIS A 35 -11.74 11.25 3.03
CA HIS A 35 -11.35 11.58 1.64
C HIS A 35 -12.05 10.70 0.61
N TRP A 36 -12.10 9.38 0.84
CA TRP A 36 -12.81 8.45 -0.04
C TRP A 36 -14.33 8.67 -0.06
N LYS A 37 -14.92 9.11 1.05
CA LYS A 37 -16.37 9.38 1.13
C LYS A 37 -16.77 10.62 0.33
N TYR A 38 -15.97 11.69 0.42
CA TYR A 38 -16.35 12.98 -0.14
C TYR A 38 -15.74 13.26 -1.52
N GLY A 39 -14.81 12.43 -2.01
CA GLY A 39 -14.21 12.60 -3.34
C GLY A 39 -13.69 14.02 -3.53
N ASN A 40 -12.88 14.48 -2.58
CA ASN A 40 -12.51 15.88 -2.46
C ASN A 40 -11.31 16.26 -3.34
N HIS A 41 -11.00 17.56 -3.45
CA HIS A 41 -9.83 18.09 -4.19
C HIS A 41 -8.46 17.76 -3.57
N PHE A 42 -8.41 16.67 -2.82
CA PHE A 42 -7.20 16.13 -2.29
C PHE A 42 -6.68 15.17 -3.37
N SER A 43 -5.50 15.48 -3.91
CA SER A 43 -4.79 14.56 -4.79
C SER A 43 -3.49 14.11 -4.14
N HIS A 44 -2.97 13.01 -4.66
CA HIS A 44 -1.61 12.55 -4.42
C HIS A 44 -0.91 12.41 -5.76
N SER A 45 0.37 12.75 -5.79
CA SER A 45 1.26 12.41 -6.91
C SER A 45 1.97 11.08 -6.61
N MET A 46 2.46 10.40 -7.65
CA MET A 46 3.09 9.06 -7.60
C MET A 46 2.09 7.91 -7.43
N THR A 47 2.54 6.65 -7.44
CA THR A 47 1.65 5.47 -7.45
C THR A 47 0.70 5.43 -6.24
N PRO A 48 -0.63 5.38 -6.45
CA PRO A 48 -1.61 5.54 -5.39
C PRO A 48 -1.70 4.34 -4.46
N ALA A 49 -1.31 3.16 -4.95
CA ALA A 49 -1.25 1.94 -4.15
C ALA A 49 -0.14 1.95 -3.11
N LEU A 50 1.04 2.48 -3.44
CA LEU A 50 2.15 2.56 -2.50
C LEU A 50 3.05 3.78 -2.78
N PHE A 51 2.93 4.81 -1.94
CA PHE A 51 3.85 5.94 -1.94
C PHE A 51 5.01 5.67 -0.98
N VAL A 52 6.19 5.54 -1.54
CA VAL A 52 7.41 5.92 -0.83
C VAL A 52 7.52 7.44 -0.95
N GLY A 53 8.06 8.12 0.07
CA GLY A 53 8.26 9.57 0.00
C GLY A 53 9.09 9.97 -1.21
N TYR A 54 9.29 11.28 -1.39
CA TYR A 54 10.12 11.82 -2.47
C TYR A 54 11.47 11.08 -2.55
N ASP A 55 11.68 10.35 -3.66
CA ASP A 55 12.89 9.61 -3.95
C ASP A 55 13.68 10.38 -5.02
N THR A 56 14.78 11.00 -4.61
CA THR A 56 15.64 11.79 -5.51
C THR A 56 16.21 10.96 -6.65
N LYS A 57 16.31 9.62 -6.49
CA LYS A 57 16.75 8.71 -7.56
C LYS A 57 15.69 8.51 -8.64
N ARG A 58 14.47 9.02 -8.43
CA ARG A 58 13.33 8.97 -9.37
C ARG A 58 12.87 10.36 -9.80
N ASP A 59 13.51 11.44 -9.31
CA ASP A 59 13.17 12.80 -9.74
C ASP A 59 13.82 13.12 -11.08
N ILE A 60 12.99 13.44 -12.08
CA ILE A 60 13.44 13.84 -13.42
C ILE A 60 14.33 15.09 -13.36
N GLN A 61 14.03 16.05 -12.48
CA GLN A 61 14.81 17.29 -12.38
C GLN A 61 16.22 17.03 -11.84
N VAL A 62 16.42 15.92 -11.12
CA VAL A 62 17.72 15.48 -10.59
C VAL A 62 18.41 14.44 -11.49
N THR A 63 17.63 13.60 -12.19
CA THR A 63 18.14 12.44 -12.95
C THR A 63 18.17 12.64 -14.47
N ASP A 64 17.52 13.70 -14.98
CA ASP A 64 17.23 13.96 -16.40
C ASP A 64 16.52 12.79 -17.13
N GLN A 65 15.93 11.85 -16.38
CA GLN A 65 15.17 10.73 -16.92
C GLN A 65 13.74 11.17 -17.22
N ARG A 66 13.52 11.81 -18.38
CA ARG A 66 12.25 12.44 -18.78
C ARG A 66 11.01 11.53 -18.87
N ASN A 67 11.13 10.25 -18.56
CA ASN A 67 10.06 9.25 -18.70
C ASN A 67 9.56 8.62 -17.37
N LEU A 68 9.90 9.19 -16.21
CA LEU A 68 9.29 8.81 -14.93
C LEU A 68 8.86 10.07 -14.18
N GLY A 69 7.79 10.72 -14.66
CA GLY A 69 7.26 11.92 -14.02
C GLY A 69 6.94 11.64 -12.56
N PHE A 70 6.97 12.68 -11.71
CA PHE A 70 6.07 12.69 -10.56
C PHE A 70 4.71 12.30 -11.12
N GLY A 71 4.27 11.06 -10.87
CA GLY A 71 3.24 10.42 -11.69
C GLY A 71 1.96 11.24 -11.78
N GLU A 72 1.02 10.78 -12.61
CA GLU A 72 -0.32 11.37 -12.74
C GLU A 72 -0.91 11.74 -11.36
N GLU A 73 -1.63 12.87 -11.28
CA GLU A 73 -2.37 13.17 -10.07
C GLU A 73 -3.51 12.17 -9.87
N HIS A 74 -3.58 11.64 -8.66
CA HIS A 74 -4.56 10.65 -8.26
C HIS A 74 -5.52 11.26 -7.27
N PHE A 75 -6.80 11.26 -7.61
CA PHE A 75 -7.88 11.78 -6.78
C PHE A 75 -8.56 10.64 -6.00
N PHE A 76 -9.30 10.97 -4.95
CA PHE A 76 -10.07 9.99 -4.17
C PHE A 76 -11.37 9.61 -4.90
N ASP A 77 -11.25 9.00 -6.09
CA ASP A 77 -12.36 8.65 -6.97
C ASP A 77 -12.39 7.17 -7.35
N GLY A 78 -13.48 6.72 -7.97
CA GLY A 78 -13.66 5.31 -8.34
C GLY A 78 -12.59 4.79 -9.31
N VAL A 79 -12.10 5.64 -10.22
CA VAL A 79 -11.06 5.29 -11.21
C VAL A 79 -9.75 4.96 -10.51
N THR A 80 -9.30 5.86 -9.65
CA THR A 80 -8.09 5.68 -8.85
C THR A 80 -8.25 4.52 -7.88
N GLY A 81 -9.42 4.37 -7.26
CA GLY A 81 -9.72 3.26 -6.36
C GLY A 81 -9.55 1.89 -7.03
N LYS A 82 -10.04 1.75 -8.28
CA LYS A 82 -9.86 0.52 -9.06
C LYS A 82 -8.41 0.27 -9.46
N ARG A 83 -7.68 1.32 -9.83
CA ARG A 83 -6.23 1.21 -10.09
C ARG A 83 -5.46 0.73 -8.86
N ILE A 84 -5.73 1.34 -7.70
CA ILE A 84 -5.13 0.92 -6.42
C ILE A 84 -5.44 -0.54 -6.11
N GLU A 85 -6.69 -0.97 -6.31
CA GLU A 85 -7.13 -2.35 -6.08
C GLU A 85 -6.30 -3.34 -6.90
N THR A 86 -6.13 -3.08 -8.20
CA THR A 86 -5.32 -3.91 -9.11
C THR A 86 -3.85 -3.93 -8.69
N GLU A 87 -3.24 -2.76 -8.50
CA GLU A 87 -1.82 -2.64 -8.11
C GLU A 87 -1.55 -3.35 -6.76
N LEU A 88 -2.44 -3.18 -5.78
CA LEU A 88 -2.30 -3.85 -4.48
C LEU A 88 -2.53 -5.36 -4.57
N SER A 89 -3.41 -5.84 -5.44
CA SER A 89 -3.63 -7.27 -5.65
C SER A 89 -2.33 -7.99 -6.06
N GLU A 90 -1.45 -7.32 -6.80
CA GLU A 90 -0.15 -7.86 -7.20
C GLU A 90 0.91 -7.71 -6.10
N LEU A 91 0.92 -6.58 -5.40
CA LEU A 91 1.95 -6.25 -4.41
C LEU A 91 1.76 -6.95 -3.05
N LEU A 92 0.51 -7.08 -2.59
CA LEU A 92 0.20 -7.58 -1.25
C LEU A 92 0.62 -9.03 -1.00
N PRO A 93 0.47 -9.98 -1.95
CA PRO A 93 0.98 -11.33 -1.79
C PRO A 93 2.45 -11.32 -1.41
N ARG A 94 3.30 -10.63 -2.18
CA ARG A 94 4.74 -10.51 -1.89
C ARG A 94 5.02 -10.01 -0.48
N LYS A 95 4.32 -8.95 -0.06
CA LYS A 95 4.46 -8.39 1.29
C LYS A 95 4.04 -9.37 2.39
N ILE A 96 3.07 -10.25 2.13
CA ILE A 96 2.64 -11.31 3.05
C ILE A 96 3.68 -12.44 3.11
N TYR A 97 4.34 -12.77 2.00
CA TYR A 97 5.45 -13.74 1.98
C TYR A 97 6.68 -13.22 2.74
N ASP A 98 6.99 -11.93 2.64
CA ASP A 98 8.13 -11.32 3.35
C ASP A 98 7.94 -11.30 4.88
N ARG A 99 6.69 -11.28 5.35
CA ARG A 99 6.35 -11.36 6.78
C ARG A 99 5.32 -12.47 7.02
N PRO A 100 5.75 -13.74 7.06
CA PRO A 100 4.85 -14.88 7.10
C PRO A 100 4.14 -14.91 8.46
N THR A 101 2.84 -14.63 8.45
CA THR A 101 1.96 -14.50 9.64
C THR A 101 1.93 -13.10 10.25
N GLN A 102 0.88 -12.36 9.93
CA GLN A 102 0.52 -11.12 10.60
C GLN A 102 -1.00 -10.91 10.58
N SER A 103 -1.55 -10.14 11.51
CA SER A 103 -2.96 -9.76 11.43
C SER A 103 -3.19 -8.72 10.33
N PHE A 104 -4.40 -8.68 9.77
CA PHE A 104 -4.78 -7.64 8.81
C PHE A 104 -4.52 -6.24 9.37
N ARG A 105 -4.89 -5.99 10.64
CA ARG A 105 -4.62 -4.72 11.32
C ARG A 105 -3.14 -4.38 11.38
N MET A 106 -2.26 -5.36 11.63
CA MET A 106 -0.81 -5.14 11.68
C MET A 106 -0.26 -4.75 10.30
N MET A 107 -0.71 -5.44 9.25
CA MET A 107 -0.34 -5.11 7.87
C MET A 107 -0.80 -3.70 7.49
N MET A 108 -2.04 -3.35 7.80
CA MET A 108 -2.60 -2.02 7.56
C MET A 108 -1.85 -0.93 8.32
N ARG A 109 -1.44 -1.19 9.57
CA ARG A 109 -0.62 -0.25 10.34
C ARG A 109 0.72 0.03 9.65
N GLY A 110 1.36 -0.99 9.08
CA GLY A 110 2.60 -0.84 8.32
C GLY A 110 2.42 -0.12 6.97
N MET A 111 1.20 -0.12 6.42
CA MET A 111 0.88 0.55 5.15
C MET A 111 0.30 1.95 5.32
N ALA A 112 -0.21 2.29 6.50
CA ALA A 112 -1.04 3.47 6.74
C ALA A 112 -0.49 4.75 6.09
N ASN A 113 0.81 5.01 6.27
CA ASN A 113 1.43 6.23 5.76
C ASN A 113 1.75 6.20 4.26
N GLY A 114 1.90 5.01 3.68
CA GLY A 114 2.43 4.83 2.34
C GLY A 114 1.39 4.42 1.32
N THR A 115 0.09 4.66 1.51
CA THR A 115 -0.95 4.30 0.52
C THR A 115 -2.15 5.23 0.64
N MET A 116 -2.86 5.47 -0.46
CA MET A 116 -4.18 6.12 -0.45
C MET A 116 -5.27 5.16 0.02
N ALA A 117 -5.03 3.85 -0.05
CA ALA A 117 -6.02 2.83 0.24
C ALA A 117 -6.53 2.90 1.69
N ASN A 118 -7.85 2.87 1.86
CA ASN A 118 -8.51 2.56 3.12
C ASN A 118 -8.62 1.03 3.29
N GLU A 119 -9.07 0.57 4.45
CA GLU A 119 -9.18 -0.87 4.71
C GLU A 119 -10.12 -1.59 3.71
N SER A 120 -11.17 -0.92 3.22
CA SER A 120 -12.11 -1.52 2.26
C SER A 120 -11.44 -1.84 0.93
N ILE A 121 -10.68 -0.90 0.38
CA ILE A 121 -9.96 -1.10 -0.88
C ILE A 121 -8.92 -2.21 -0.73
N VAL A 122 -8.20 -2.25 0.40
CA VAL A 122 -7.23 -3.34 0.65
C VAL A 122 -7.91 -4.70 0.76
N ARG A 123 -9.11 -4.77 1.37
CA ARG A 123 -9.89 -6.01 1.41
C ARG A 123 -10.25 -6.49 0.00
N GLU A 124 -10.72 -5.60 -0.85
CA GLU A 124 -11.05 -5.95 -2.24
C GLU A 124 -9.80 -6.38 -3.02
N ALA A 125 -8.68 -5.68 -2.85
CA ALA A 125 -7.40 -6.06 -3.46
C ALA A 125 -6.92 -7.47 -3.05
N LEU A 126 -7.22 -7.92 -1.84
CA LEU A 126 -6.89 -9.27 -1.37
C LEU A 126 -7.85 -10.35 -1.91
N HIS A 127 -8.95 -9.98 -2.57
CA HIS A 127 -9.94 -10.94 -3.04
C HIS A 127 -9.36 -11.92 -4.07
N LEU A 128 -8.69 -11.40 -5.10
CA LEU A 128 -8.08 -12.22 -6.15
C LEU A 128 -6.98 -13.15 -5.61
N PRO A 129 -6.00 -12.67 -4.81
CA PRO A 129 -5.01 -13.53 -4.18
C PRO A 129 -5.59 -14.67 -3.33
N ILE A 130 -6.72 -14.43 -2.65
CA ILE A 130 -7.42 -15.48 -1.88
C ILE A 130 -8.06 -16.51 -2.81
N LEU A 131 -8.71 -16.06 -3.89
CA LEU A 131 -9.34 -16.94 -4.87
C LEU A 131 -8.31 -17.81 -5.61
N CYS A 132 -7.20 -17.20 -6.04
CA CYS A 132 -6.09 -17.87 -6.71
C CYS A 132 -5.28 -18.78 -5.77
N LYS A 133 -5.54 -18.72 -4.45
CA LYS A 133 -4.80 -19.43 -3.40
C LYS A 133 -3.33 -19.03 -3.33
N ASP A 134 -2.99 -17.79 -3.67
CA ASP A 134 -1.65 -17.23 -3.48
C ASP A 134 -1.38 -16.93 -2.00
N ILE A 135 -2.44 -16.61 -1.27
CA ILE A 135 -2.44 -16.37 0.17
C ILE A 135 -3.61 -17.10 0.86
N GLU A 136 -3.49 -17.25 2.17
CA GLU A 136 -4.54 -17.79 3.02
C GLU A 136 -4.88 -16.81 4.13
N VAL A 137 -6.17 -16.68 4.42
CA VAL A 137 -6.66 -15.80 5.49
C VAL A 137 -7.54 -16.61 6.42
N PHE A 138 -7.25 -16.52 7.72
CA PHE A 138 -7.99 -17.22 8.75
C PHE A 138 -8.48 -16.25 9.83
N ASP A 139 -9.50 -16.67 10.58
CA ASP A 139 -9.85 -15.99 11.84
C ASP A 139 -8.66 -16.00 12.83
N LYS A 140 -8.74 -15.16 13.88
CA LYS A 140 -7.73 -15.04 14.94
C LYS A 140 -7.34 -16.41 15.54
N ASP A 141 -8.30 -17.32 15.65
CA ASP A 141 -8.14 -18.66 16.25
C ASP A 141 -7.75 -19.72 15.21
N ARG A 142 -7.53 -19.33 13.95
CA ARG A 142 -7.19 -20.20 12.81
C ARG A 142 -8.21 -21.30 12.47
N ARG A 143 -9.43 -21.20 12.99
CA ARG A 143 -10.49 -22.22 12.76
C ARG A 143 -11.22 -22.07 11.43
N THR A 144 -11.47 -20.83 11.02
CA THR A 144 -12.30 -20.52 9.84
C THR A 144 -11.46 -19.83 8.79
N LYS A 145 -11.42 -20.39 7.57
CA LYS A 145 -10.76 -19.79 6.41
C LYS A 145 -11.70 -18.82 5.70
N ARG A 146 -11.22 -17.61 5.42
CA ARG A 146 -11.95 -16.61 4.61
C ARG A 146 -11.81 -16.95 3.13
N ARG A 147 -12.89 -16.83 2.37
CA ARG A 147 -12.91 -17.08 0.92
C ARG A 147 -13.11 -15.81 0.07
N LYS A 148 -13.45 -14.69 0.70
CA LYS A 148 -13.69 -13.41 0.06
C LYS A 148 -12.93 -12.31 0.79
N GLY A 149 -12.31 -11.40 0.05
CA GLY A 149 -11.63 -10.23 0.60
C GLY A 149 -12.50 -9.39 1.54
N SER A 150 -13.75 -9.10 1.13
CA SER A 150 -14.73 -8.35 1.92
C SER A 150 -15.07 -8.97 3.30
N SER A 151 -14.83 -10.28 3.49
CA SER A 151 -15.11 -10.97 4.75
C SER A 151 -13.99 -10.86 5.80
N ILE A 152 -12.86 -10.24 5.43
CA ILE A 152 -11.68 -10.12 6.30
C ILE A 152 -11.95 -9.14 7.44
N LYS A 153 -11.75 -9.60 8.67
CA LYS A 153 -11.78 -8.78 9.88
C LYS A 153 -10.38 -8.28 10.25
N SER A 154 -10.33 -7.23 11.06
CA SER A 154 -9.08 -6.62 11.50
C SER A 154 -8.17 -7.58 12.29
N THR A 155 -8.75 -8.54 13.01
CA THR A 155 -8.05 -9.56 13.79
C THR A 155 -7.67 -10.81 13.00
N ASP A 156 -8.15 -10.95 11.76
CA ASP A 156 -7.86 -12.12 10.94
C ASP A 156 -6.36 -12.18 10.62
N ILE A 157 -5.84 -13.39 10.53
CA ILE A 157 -4.43 -13.68 10.27
C ILE A 157 -4.23 -13.95 8.79
N LEU A 158 -3.32 -13.18 8.18
CA LEU A 158 -2.85 -13.33 6.81
C LEU A 158 -1.61 -14.22 6.79
N MET A 159 -1.60 -15.21 5.91
CA MET A 159 -0.52 -16.17 5.75
C MET A 159 -0.21 -16.40 4.27
N PRO A 160 1.05 -16.68 3.92
CA PRO A 160 1.36 -17.19 2.59
C PRO A 160 0.69 -18.56 2.39
N ALA A 161 0.37 -18.90 1.15
CA ALA A 161 -0.16 -20.22 0.85
C ALA A 161 0.86 -21.31 1.18
N SER A 162 0.36 -22.44 1.71
CA SER A 162 1.19 -23.59 2.05
C SER A 162 1.88 -24.21 0.82
N GLN A 163 1.28 -24.06 -0.36
CA GLN A 163 1.82 -24.54 -1.63
C GLN A 163 2.34 -23.36 -2.45
N ARG A 164 3.65 -23.29 -2.66
CA ARG A 164 4.28 -22.25 -3.50
C ARG A 164 4.03 -22.59 -4.96
N THR A 165 3.34 -21.71 -5.68
CA THR A 165 3.25 -21.79 -7.15
C THR A 165 4.63 -21.50 -7.73
N MET A 166 5.07 -22.32 -8.69
CA MET A 166 6.44 -22.28 -9.26
C MET A 166 6.82 -20.96 -9.95
N PHE A 167 5.85 -20.06 -10.18
CA PHE A 167 6.07 -18.76 -10.82
C PHE A 167 6.25 -17.59 -9.83
N PHE A 168 6.21 -17.86 -8.51
CA PHE A 168 6.48 -16.84 -7.49
C PHE A 168 7.93 -16.93 -7.00
N THR A 169 8.85 -16.33 -7.75
CA THR A 169 10.22 -16.08 -7.26
C THR A 169 10.28 -14.68 -6.64
N PRO A 170 10.29 -14.54 -5.30
CA PRO A 170 10.67 -13.26 -4.72
C PRO A 170 12.12 -12.98 -5.12
N SER A 171 12.40 -11.80 -5.67
CA SER A 171 13.79 -11.39 -5.89
C SER A 171 14.45 -11.24 -4.51
N VAL A 172 15.28 -12.23 -4.17
CA VAL A 172 16.09 -12.22 -2.95
C VAL A 172 17.22 -11.22 -3.17
N SER A 173 17.01 -9.97 -2.79
CA SER A 173 18.13 -9.05 -2.55
C SER A 173 18.62 -9.24 -1.12
N VAL A 174 19.51 -10.20 -0.91
CA VAL A 174 20.31 -10.26 0.33
C VAL A 174 21.53 -9.36 0.11
N PRO A 175 21.73 -8.28 0.89
CA PRO A 175 23.04 -7.68 0.97
C PRO A 175 23.90 -8.64 1.78
N ARG A 176 24.93 -9.24 1.15
CA ARG A 176 26.02 -9.89 1.90
C ARG A 176 26.62 -8.83 2.82
N LYS A 177 26.54 -9.06 4.13
CA LYS A 177 27.49 -8.44 5.06
C LYS A 177 28.88 -8.89 4.61
N ALA A 178 29.72 -7.92 4.25
CA ALA A 178 31.15 -8.14 4.18
C ALA A 178 31.61 -8.43 5.62
N GLN A 179 31.96 -9.69 5.86
CA GLN A 179 32.69 -10.12 7.02
C GLN A 179 34.15 -9.82 6.69
N SER A 180 34.67 -8.71 7.22
CA SER A 180 36.11 -8.46 7.23
C SER A 180 36.67 -9.15 8.47
N ASP A 181 37.14 -10.36 8.26
CA ASP A 181 38.21 -10.94 9.07
C ASP A 181 39.48 -10.13 8.80
N ALA A 182 40.09 -9.62 9.85
CA ALA A 182 41.50 -9.27 9.89
C ALA A 182 41.92 -9.34 11.36
N ASP A 183 42.32 -10.54 11.77
CA ASP A 183 43.35 -10.73 12.78
C ASP A 183 44.66 -10.15 12.24
N ASP A 184 45.22 -9.20 13.00
CA ASP A 184 46.65 -8.84 13.24
C ASP A 184 46.82 -7.34 13.56
#